data_AF-A0A7S2IUU7-F1
#
_entry.id   AF-A0A7S2IUU7-F1
#
_cell.length_a   1.000
_cell.length_b   1.000
_cell.length_c   1.000
_cell.angle_alpha   90.00
_cell.angle_beta   90.00
_cell.angle_gamma   90.00
#
_symmetry.space_group_name_H-M   'P 1'
#
loop_
_entity.id
_entity.type
_entity.pdbx_description
1 polymer ?
#
loop_
_entity_poly.entity_id
_entity_poly.type
_entity_poly.pdbx_seq_one_letter_code
_entity_poly.pdbx_strand_id
1 'polypeptide(L)'
;STACNVGRLVRALQQPKAVLLEGPPGLGKTATVQALAQATGRRLLRINLSEQTDLLDLLGSDLPVAGAEVASFKWCDGALLRAMRCGDWVLLDEINLAP
;
A
#
# COMPACT_ATOMS: atom_id res chain seq x y z
N SER A 1 -7.23 21.51 -14.36
CA SER A 1 -6.66 20.56 -15.34
C SER A 1 -5.90 19.46 -14.61
N THR A 2 -6.04 18.20 -15.01
CA THR A 2 -5.42 17.00 -14.40
C THR A 2 -3.91 17.14 -14.20
N ALA A 3 -3.22 17.83 -15.11
CA ALA A 3 -1.78 18.13 -14.97
C ALA A 3 -1.43 18.94 -13.71
N CYS A 4 -2.29 19.88 -13.29
CA CYS A 4 -2.11 20.66 -12.06
C CYS A 4 -2.25 19.76 -10.82
N ASN A 5 -3.13 18.75 -10.86
CA ASN A 5 -3.31 17.79 -9.76
C ASN A 5 -2.10 16.88 -9.61
N VAL A 6 -1.49 16.44 -10.72
CA VAL A 6 -0.23 15.68 -10.69
C VAL A 6 0.89 16.49 -10.04
N GLY A 7 1.04 17.77 -10.42
CA GLY A 7 2.05 18.64 -9.79
C GLY A 7 1.88 18.79 -8.28
N ARG A 8 0.64 18.87 -7.80
CA ARG A 8 0.32 18.89 -6.36
C ARG A 8 0.67 17.57 -5.69
N LEU A 9 0.33 16.44 -6.31
CA LEU A 9 0.67 15.11 -5.80
C LEU A 9 2.19 14.91 -5.69
N VAL A 10 2.94 15.26 -6.75
CA VAL A 10 4.41 15.18 -6.75
C VAL A 10 5.01 15.99 -5.61
N ARG A 11 4.53 17.22 -5.39
CA ARG A 11 4.99 18.06 -4.29
C ARG A 11 4.65 17.45 -2.92
N ALA A 12 3.47 16.86 -2.77
CA ALA A 12 3.05 16.21 -1.53
C ALA A 12 3.91 14.98 -1.21
N LEU A 13 4.27 14.20 -2.23
CA LEU A 13 5.13 13.00 -2.11
C LEU A 13 6.58 13.31 -1.71
N GLN A 14 7.03 14.56 -1.78
CA GLN A 14 8.34 14.99 -1.28
C GLN A 14 8.38 15.18 0.24
N GLN A 15 7.23 15.13 0.91
CA GLN A 15 7.14 15.27 2.37
C GLN A 15 7.16 13.90 3.05
N PRO A 16 7.70 13.77 4.27
CA PRO A 16 7.69 12.52 5.04
C PRO A 16 6.31 12.30 5.69
N LYS A 17 5.22 12.48 4.94
CA LYS A 17 3.84 12.34 5.41
C LYS A 17 3.00 11.59 4.39
N ALA A 18 2.05 10.79 4.87
CA ALA A 18 1.05 10.17 4.01
C ALA A 18 0.20 11.22 3.29
N VAL A 19 -0.23 10.92 2.06
CA VAL A 19 -1.04 11.80 1.22
C VAL A 19 -2.41 11.17 1.03
N LEU A 20 -3.47 11.90 1.39
CA LEU A 20 -4.85 11.50 1.12
C LEU A 20 -5.32 12.10 -0.21
N LEU A 21 -5.88 11.26 -1.09
CA LEU A 21 -6.45 11.67 -2.37
C LEU A 21 -7.97 11.57 -2.34
N GLU A 22 -8.64 12.72 -2.22
CA GLU A 22 -10.10 12.77 -2.13
C GLU A 22 -10.77 13.25 -3.42
N GLY A 23 -12.03 12.85 -3.63
CA GLY A 23 -12.96 13.37 -4.62
C GLY A 23 -13.78 12.26 -5.31
N PRO A 24 -14.59 12.61 -6.31
CA PRO A 24 -15.53 11.67 -6.91
C PRO A 24 -14.88 10.38 -7.47
N PRO A 25 -15.58 9.24 -7.41
CA PRO A 25 -15.15 8.01 -8.07
C PRO A 25 -15.06 8.22 -9.59
N GLY A 26 -14.23 7.41 -10.26
CA GLY A 26 -14.07 7.46 -11.72
C GLY A 26 -13.18 8.60 -12.25
N LEU A 27 -12.65 9.49 -11.40
CA LEU A 27 -11.75 10.58 -11.83
C LEU A 27 -10.27 10.16 -11.98
N GLY A 28 -9.98 8.86 -11.96
CA GLY A 28 -8.63 8.34 -12.23
C GLY A 28 -7.59 8.60 -11.14
N LYS A 29 -7.98 8.73 -9.86
CA LYS A 29 -7.04 8.92 -8.72
C LYS A 29 -6.03 7.77 -8.64
N THR A 30 -6.55 6.55 -8.55
CA THR A 30 -5.77 5.30 -8.55
C THR A 30 -4.89 5.19 -9.79
N ALA A 31 -5.45 5.46 -10.97
CA ALA A 31 -4.70 5.44 -12.23
C ALA A 31 -3.56 6.47 -12.26
N THR A 32 -3.77 7.66 -11.68
CA THR A 32 -2.76 8.72 -11.61
C THR A 32 -1.58 8.30 -10.73
N VAL A 33 -1.85 7.69 -9.57
CA VAL A 33 -0.79 7.18 -8.67
C VAL A 33 -0.01 6.04 -9.33
N GLN A 34 -0.71 5.11 -9.99
CA GLN A 34 -0.09 4.00 -10.72
C GLN A 34 0.83 4.49 -11.85
N ALA A 35 0.34 5.42 -12.67
CA ALA A 35 1.13 6.02 -13.74
C ALA A 35 2.36 6.76 -13.20
N LEU A 36 2.22 7.48 -12.08
CA LEU A 36 3.34 8.19 -11.46
C LEU A 36 4.39 7.23 -10.87
N ALA A 37 3.96 6.13 -10.24
CA ALA A 37 4.88 5.11 -9.74
C ALA A 37 5.67 4.46 -10.88
N GLN A 38 5.00 4.12 -11.98
CA GLN A 38 5.65 3.59 -13.19
C GLN A 38 6.64 4.59 -13.79
N ALA A 39 6.23 5.85 -13.95
CA ALA A 39 7.08 6.91 -14.51
C ALA A 39 8.31 7.21 -13.65
N THR A 40 8.25 6.95 -12.34
CA THR A 40 9.37 7.18 -11.40
C THR A 40 10.17 5.91 -11.08
N GLY A 41 9.83 4.77 -11.69
CA GLY A 41 10.48 3.48 -11.42
C GLY A 41 10.27 2.97 -10.00
N ARG A 42 9.23 3.43 -9.29
CA ARG A 42 8.91 3.02 -7.93
C ARG A 42 8.00 1.79 -7.96
N ARG A 43 8.31 0.79 -7.13
CA ARG A 43 7.37 -0.31 -6.87
C ARG A 43 6.18 0.23 -6.09
N LEU A 44 4.98 -0.16 -6.52
CA LEU A 44 3.72 0.26 -5.91
C LEU A 44 2.93 -0.97 -5.48
N LEU A 45 2.75 -1.15 -4.18
CA LEU A 45 1.80 -2.09 -3.61
C LEU A 45 0.43 -1.38 -3.49
N ARG A 46 -0.58 -1.92 -4.19
CA ARG A 46 -1.97 -1.49 -4.00
C ARG A 46 -2.67 -2.46 -3.05
N ILE A 47 -3.27 -1.92 -2.00
CA ILE A 47 -4.08 -2.65 -1.03
C ILE A 47 -5.49 -2.07 -1.13
N ASN A 48 -6.46 -2.91 -1.48
CA ASN A 48 -7.86 -2.51 -1.49
C ASN A 48 -8.45 -2.87 -0.12
N LEU A 49 -8.93 -1.87 0.63
CA LEU A 49 -9.47 -2.06 1.96
C LEU A 49 -10.95 -2.42 1.89
N SER A 50 -11.34 -3.38 2.72
CA SER A 50 -12.73 -3.81 2.92
C SER A 50 -12.91 -4.33 4.34
N GLU A 51 -14.15 -4.56 4.76
CA GLU A 51 -14.48 -5.17 6.05
C GLU A 51 -13.86 -6.58 6.25
N GLN A 52 -13.46 -7.24 5.16
CA GLN A 52 -12.79 -8.55 5.20
C GLN A 52 -11.26 -8.45 5.18
N THR A 53 -10.69 -7.24 5.13
CA THR A 53 -9.23 -7.08 5.16
C THR A 53 -8.73 -7.33 6.57
N ASP A 54 -8.03 -8.45 6.76
CA ASP A 54 -7.46 -8.82 8.07
C ASP A 54 -6.13 -8.07 8.31
N LEU A 55 -5.95 -7.58 9.53
CA LEU A 55 -4.72 -6.94 9.97
C LEU A 55 -3.51 -7.90 9.89
N LEU A 56 -3.75 -9.20 10.08
CA LEU A 56 -2.71 -10.22 9.98
C LEU A 56 -2.12 -10.32 8.57
N ASP A 57 -2.94 -10.15 7.52
CA ASP A 57 -2.46 -10.14 6.13
C ASP A 57 -1.64 -8.89 5.80
N LEU A 58 -1.93 -7.77 6.47
CA LEU A 58 -1.22 -6.51 6.29
C LEU A 58 0.11 -6.49 7.02
N LEU A 59 0.11 -6.81 8.32
CA LEU A 59 1.29 -6.68 9.17
C LEU A 59 2.13 -7.95 9.20
N GLY A 60 1.49 -9.12 9.20
CA GLY A 60 2.15 -10.41 9.29
C GLY A 60 1.68 -11.24 10.46
N SER A 61 2.17 -12.47 10.50
CA SER A 61 1.84 -13.45 11.52
C SER A 61 2.98 -14.47 11.68
N ASP A 62 2.96 -15.19 12.79
CA ASP A 62 3.84 -16.34 13.00
C ASP A 62 3.30 -17.56 12.25
N LEU A 63 4.07 -18.05 11.29
CA LEU A 63 3.71 -19.22 10.48
C LEU A 63 4.52 -20.45 10.91
N PRO A 64 3.93 -21.66 10.89
CA PRO A 64 4.66 -22.88 11.19
C PRO A 64 5.77 -23.12 10.16
N VAL A 65 6.94 -23.56 10.63
CA VAL A 65 8.06 -23.90 9.75
C VAL A 65 7.86 -25.30 9.19
N ALA A 66 7.65 -25.40 7.88
CA ALA A 66 7.50 -26.69 7.20
C ALA A 66 8.78 -27.55 7.37
N GLY A 67 8.62 -28.79 7.84
CA GLY A 67 9.71 -29.75 8.00
C GLY A 67 10.53 -29.60 9.29
N ALA A 68 10.10 -28.79 10.25
CA ALA A 68 10.76 -28.74 11.55
C ALA A 68 10.48 -30.01 12.37
N GLU A 69 11.53 -30.63 12.93
CA GLU A 69 11.41 -31.82 13.80
C GLU A 69 10.65 -31.53 15.10
N VAL A 70 10.66 -30.26 15.54
CA VAL A 70 9.92 -29.75 16.69
C VAL A 70 9.02 -28.63 16.21
N ALA A 71 7.80 -28.53 16.77
CA ALA A 71 6.87 -27.44 16.49
C ALA A 71 7.58 -26.09 16.69
N SER A 72 7.85 -25.41 15.58
CA SER A 72 8.52 -24.12 15.54
C SER A 72 7.78 -23.18 14.60
N PHE A 73 7.77 -21.92 14.99
CA PHE A 73 7.08 -20.85 14.28
C PHE A 73 8.09 -19.79 13.89
N LYS A 74 7.87 -19.17 12.73
CA LYS A 74 8.67 -18.06 12.24
C LYS A 74 7.77 -16.92 11.82
N TRP A 75 8.13 -15.72 12.25
CA TRP A 75 7.50 -14.49 11.79
C TRP A 75 7.58 -14.36 10.27
N CYS A 76 6.44 -14.11 9.65
CA CYS A 76 6.31 -13.81 8.23
C CYS A 76 5.66 -12.42 8.07
N ASP A 77 6.39 -11.48 7.48
CA ASP A 77 5.85 -10.14 7.21
C ASP A 77 4.64 -10.22 6.27
N GLY A 78 3.58 -9.52 6.65
CA GLY A 78 2.43 -9.24 5.79
C GLY A 78 2.78 -8.28 4.65
N ALA A 79 1.83 -8.08 3.74
CA ALA A 79 2.07 -7.32 2.51
C ALA A 79 2.48 -5.86 2.79
N LEU A 80 1.81 -5.20 3.72
CA LEU A 80 2.09 -3.81 4.10
C LEU A 80 3.45 -3.68 4.79
N LEU A 81 3.72 -4.49 5.81
CA LEU A 81 4.97 -4.42 6.56
C LEU A 81 6.18 -4.68 5.65
N ARG A 82 6.06 -5.65 4.75
CA ARG A 82 7.10 -5.95 3.76
C ARG A 82 7.36 -4.77 2.83
N ALA A 83 6.31 -4.16 2.30
CA ALA A 83 6.44 -2.98 1.43
C ALA A 83 7.12 -1.81 2.16
N MET A 84 6.75 -1.57 3.42
CA MET A 84 7.39 -0.54 4.25
C MET A 84 8.88 -0.81 4.47
N ARG A 85 9.27 -2.06 4.76
CA ARG A 85 10.69 -2.45 4.92
C ARG A 85 11.49 -2.31 3.63
N CYS A 86 10.86 -2.55 2.49
CA CYS A 86 11.49 -2.39 1.18
C CYS A 86 11.52 -0.95 0.66
N GLY A 87 10.84 0.00 1.30
CA GLY A 87 10.71 1.38 0.82
C GLY A 87 9.83 1.50 -0.43
N ASP A 88 8.91 0.55 -0.61
CA ASP A 88 7.94 0.58 -1.72
C ASP A 88 6.87 1.65 -1.46
N TRP A 89 6.30 2.17 -2.54
CA TRP A 89 5.08 2.98 -2.41
C TRP A 89 3.91 2.09 -2.05
N VAL A 90 3.04 2.58 -1.18
CA VAL A 90 1.81 1.89 -0.79
C VAL A 90 0.63 2.78 -1.13
N LEU A 91 -0.32 2.24 -1.88
CA LEU A 91 -1.62 2.87 -2.12
C LEU A 91 -2.69 2.07 -1.37
N LEU A 92 -3.29 2.71 -0.36
CA LEU A 92 -4.47 2.21 0.33
C LEU A 92 -5.71 2.74 -0.41
N ASP A 93 -6.44 1.85 -1.07
CA ASP A 93 -7.66 2.16 -1.81
C ASP A 93 -8.88 1.92 -0.94
N GLU A 94 -9.98 2.63 -1.22
CA GLU A 94 -11.24 2.54 -0.46
C GLU A 94 -11.04 2.68 1.07
N ILE A 95 -10.18 3.61 1.49
CA ILE A 95 -9.83 3.80 2.92
C ILE A 95 -11.03 4.15 3.81
N ASN A 96 -12.11 4.65 3.23
CA ASN A 96 -13.40 4.84 3.89
C ASN A 96 -14.09 3.53 4.29
N LEU A 97 -13.64 2.38 3.77
CA LEU A 97 -14.11 1.03 4.11
C LEU A 97 -13.13 0.28 5.02
N ALA A 98 -12.09 0.97 5.51
CA ALA A 98 -11.21 0.39 6.51
C ALA A 98 -12.00 0.10 7.81
N PRO A 99 -11.71 -1.02 8.51
CA PRO A 99 -12.35 -1.36 9.77
C PRO A 99 -12.01 -0.40 10.93
#